data_AF-A0A9W7LQJ3-F1
#
_entry.id   AF-A0A9W7LQJ3-F1
#
_cell.length_a   1.000
_cell.length_b   1.000
_cell.length_c   1.000
_cell.angle_alpha   90.00
_cell.angle_beta   90.00
_cell.angle_gamma   90.00
#
_symmetry.space_group_name_H-M   'P 1'
#
loop_
_entity.id
_entity.type
_entity.pdbx_description
1 polymer ?
#
loop_
_entity_poly.entity_id
_entity_poly.type
_entity_poly.pdbx_seq_one_letter_code
_entity_poly.pdbx_strand_id
1 'polypeptide(L)'
;MATVSESPEDSPNPNPPPLPPTPPPPSDSPSKTESNLPQQVTPWIDYAVEQAVMYQKIIDGNINATIDASRSRFSEIRSTSSAHFNQTIDSLKDAKSLIGVYESMAFDKVKEGINIAASSPLITGGAAVGLGFLLLKRPRRLLYYKTLRLFQSEESMISKADTRVKELRQSIDRLKAESEKLERSASVAEEELIRGRTKLRQAGKQIRSVIQSAYKIERQAAGLKDTLGDLPSREASQFRSQVSNLASQAKRERNVLAKEVSKISNHGIAV
;
A
#
# COMPACT_ATOMS: atom_id res chain seq x y z
N MET A 1 18.43 -50.35 -36.70
CA MET A 1 17.93 -49.24 -37.55
C MET A 1 17.71 -48.05 -36.62
N ALA A 2 18.44 -46.93 -36.75
CA ALA A 2 18.57 -46.02 -37.91
C ALA A 2 17.36 -45.07 -37.99
N THR A 3 17.47 -43.74 -38.12
CA THR A 3 18.62 -42.79 -38.26
C THR A 3 18.15 -41.41 -37.69
N VAL A 4 18.96 -40.44 -37.21
CA VAL A 4 20.06 -39.63 -37.85
C VAL A 4 19.54 -38.80 -39.05
N SER A 5 19.72 -37.48 -39.19
CA SER A 5 20.38 -36.43 -38.36
C SER A 5 19.56 -35.10 -38.41
N GLU A 6 20.01 -33.82 -38.48
CA GLU A 6 21.31 -33.11 -38.63
C GLU A 6 21.20 -31.66 -38.06
N SER A 7 22.25 -30.83 -38.17
CA SER A 7 22.26 -29.35 -37.97
C SER A 7 22.27 -28.60 -39.34
N PRO A 8 22.32 -27.24 -39.47
CA PRO A 8 23.35 -26.31 -38.96
C PRO A 8 22.75 -25.15 -38.10
N GLU A 9 23.48 -24.40 -37.25
CA GLU A 9 24.60 -23.45 -37.49
C GLU A 9 24.22 -22.32 -38.48
N ASP A 10 24.40 -21.02 -38.19
CA ASP A 10 25.60 -20.34 -37.67
C ASP A 10 25.28 -19.17 -36.66
N SER A 11 26.33 -18.49 -36.21
CA SER A 11 26.44 -17.40 -35.22
C SER A 11 26.91 -16.07 -35.90
N PRO A 12 27.36 -14.97 -35.24
CA PRO A 12 27.67 -14.78 -33.81
C PRO A 12 27.16 -13.50 -33.09
N ASN A 13 27.29 -13.57 -31.76
CA ASN A 13 27.23 -12.50 -30.75
C ASN A 13 28.55 -11.65 -30.78
N PRO A 14 28.68 -10.47 -30.10
CA PRO A 14 29.02 -10.51 -28.66
C PRO A 14 28.53 -9.33 -27.75
N ASN A 15 28.10 -9.72 -26.54
CA ASN A 15 28.32 -9.07 -25.23
C ASN A 15 27.59 -7.75 -24.82
N PRO A 16 26.80 -7.78 -23.73
CA PRO A 16 26.56 -6.64 -22.85
C PRO A 16 27.59 -6.56 -21.69
N PRO A 17 27.99 -5.36 -21.21
CA PRO A 17 28.93 -5.19 -20.08
C PRO A 17 28.25 -5.29 -18.68
N PRO A 18 29.03 -5.52 -17.58
CA PRO A 18 28.50 -6.03 -16.31
C PRO A 18 28.44 -5.01 -15.14
N LEU A 19 27.85 -5.43 -14.00
CA LEU A 19 27.86 -4.68 -12.73
C LEU A 19 29.23 -4.70 -12.03
N PRO A 20 29.68 -3.58 -11.42
CA PRO A 20 30.77 -3.56 -10.43
C PRO A 20 30.35 -4.08 -9.03
N PRO A 21 31.31 -4.49 -8.17
CA PRO A 21 31.02 -5.31 -6.98
C PRO A 21 31.03 -4.58 -5.61
N THR A 22 30.45 -5.24 -4.61
CA THR A 22 30.55 -4.89 -3.18
C THR A 22 31.83 -5.46 -2.53
N PRO A 23 32.58 -4.70 -1.70
CA PRO A 23 33.64 -5.24 -0.84
C PRO A 23 33.15 -5.54 0.61
N PRO A 24 33.71 -6.57 1.29
CA PRO A 24 33.35 -6.94 2.67
C PRO A 24 34.24 -6.28 3.76
N PRO A 25 33.81 -6.30 5.04
CA PRO A 25 34.62 -5.90 6.21
C PRO A 25 35.58 -7.05 6.65
N PRO A 26 36.67 -6.80 7.41
CA PRO A 26 36.55 -6.56 8.87
C PRO A 26 37.56 -5.56 9.49
N SER A 27 37.47 -5.47 10.82
CA SER A 27 38.22 -4.67 11.80
C SER A 27 39.74 -4.58 11.64
N ASP A 28 40.33 -3.47 12.10
CA ASP A 28 41.00 -3.47 13.42
C ASP A 28 41.23 -2.06 13.98
N SER A 29 41.60 -1.96 15.26
CA SER A 29 41.89 -0.70 15.98
C SER A 29 43.26 -0.73 16.64
N PRO A 30 44.04 0.35 16.52
CA PRO A 30 44.93 0.74 17.59
C PRO A 30 44.79 2.22 18.00
N SER A 31 45.29 2.50 19.19
CA SER A 31 45.03 3.70 19.99
C SER A 31 46.02 4.86 19.75
N LYS A 32 45.45 6.08 19.75
CA LYS A 32 45.89 7.26 20.55
C LYS A 32 47.28 7.90 20.31
N THR A 33 47.27 9.25 20.27
CA THR A 33 48.28 10.24 20.74
C THR A 33 48.63 11.29 19.68
N GLU A 34 48.90 12.53 20.12
CA GLU A 34 49.08 13.74 19.31
C GLU A 34 50.56 14.04 18.97
N SER A 35 50.82 14.84 17.92
CA SER A 35 51.41 16.21 18.02
C SER A 35 52.42 16.63 16.90
N ASN A 36 52.39 17.94 16.60
CA ASN A 36 53.45 18.80 16.01
C ASN A 36 53.76 18.82 14.49
N LEU A 37 54.28 19.99 14.07
CA LEU A 37 54.63 20.52 12.73
C LEU A 37 56.02 21.24 12.85
N PRO A 38 56.60 21.89 11.81
CA PRO A 38 56.78 21.54 10.38
C PRO A 38 58.22 21.83 9.85
N GLN A 39 58.54 21.57 8.56
CA GLN A 39 59.38 22.43 7.66
C GLN A 39 59.80 21.72 6.32
N GLN A 40 58.91 21.58 5.32
CA GLN A 40 59.32 21.27 3.92
C GLN A 40 58.18 21.50 2.87
N VAL A 41 57.82 22.75 2.54
CA VAL A 41 56.53 23.02 1.83
C VAL A 41 56.57 24.06 0.69
N THR A 42 57.72 24.56 0.23
CA THR A 42 57.73 25.70 -0.74
C THR A 42 57.54 25.38 -2.24
N PRO A 43 58.22 24.41 -2.89
CA PRO A 43 58.35 24.42 -4.36
C PRO A 43 57.10 24.06 -5.18
N TRP A 44 56.08 23.46 -4.58
CA TRP A 44 54.86 23.03 -5.27
C TRP A 44 53.81 24.15 -5.37
N ILE A 45 53.94 25.21 -4.57
CA ILE A 45 52.97 26.30 -4.47
C ILE A 45 53.00 27.16 -5.74
N ASP A 46 54.20 27.57 -6.19
CA ASP A 46 54.36 28.41 -7.38
C ASP A 46 53.85 27.70 -8.65
N TYR A 47 54.14 26.40 -8.79
CA TYR A 47 53.62 25.56 -9.88
C TYR A 47 52.08 25.49 -9.89
N ALA A 48 51.45 25.36 -8.71
CA ALA A 48 50.00 25.36 -8.60
C ALA A 48 49.37 26.72 -8.96
N VAL A 49 50.05 27.83 -8.66
CA VAL A 49 49.60 29.18 -9.02
C VAL A 49 49.66 29.42 -10.54
N GLU A 50 50.76 29.06 -11.20
CA GLU A 50 50.88 29.21 -12.66
C GLU A 50 49.83 28.37 -13.41
N GLN A 51 49.64 27.12 -12.98
CA GLN A 51 48.62 26.23 -13.57
C GLN A 51 47.18 26.75 -13.34
N ALA A 52 46.89 27.39 -12.20
CA ALA A 52 45.59 28.00 -11.93
C ALA A 52 45.28 29.19 -12.88
N VAL A 53 46.26 30.07 -13.15
CA VAL A 53 46.10 31.21 -14.07
C VAL A 53 45.81 30.75 -15.49
N MET A 54 46.49 29.69 -15.95
CA MET A 54 46.23 29.09 -17.27
C MET A 54 44.82 28.50 -17.38
N TYR A 55 44.34 27.78 -16.35
CA TYR A 55 42.96 27.28 -16.36
C TYR A 55 41.92 28.41 -16.34
N GLN A 56 42.12 29.46 -15.53
CA GLN A 56 41.21 30.61 -15.49
C GLN A 56 41.04 31.24 -16.88
N LYS A 57 42.14 31.50 -17.59
CA LYS A 57 42.11 32.10 -18.93
C LYS A 57 41.39 31.26 -19.98
N ILE A 58 41.48 29.92 -19.89
CA ILE A 58 40.76 28.98 -20.77
C ILE A 58 39.26 28.98 -20.44
N ILE A 59 38.90 29.00 -19.16
CA ILE A 59 37.52 29.02 -18.67
C ILE A 59 36.82 30.32 -19.10
N ASP A 60 37.43 31.48 -18.83
CA ASP A 60 36.88 32.79 -19.18
C ASP A 60 36.65 32.95 -20.70
N GLY A 61 37.58 32.47 -21.52
CA GLY A 61 37.45 32.50 -22.98
C GLY A 61 36.29 31.62 -23.49
N ASN A 62 36.17 30.40 -22.99
CA ASN A 62 35.15 29.45 -23.43
C ASN A 62 33.73 29.82 -22.96
N ILE A 63 33.59 30.37 -21.74
CA ILE A 63 32.31 30.84 -21.20
C ILE A 63 31.75 31.98 -22.06
N ASN A 64 32.55 33.00 -22.35
CA ASN A 64 32.07 34.17 -23.12
C ASN A 64 31.65 33.78 -24.55
N ALA A 65 32.45 32.97 -25.25
CA ALA A 65 32.10 32.47 -26.58
C ALA A 65 30.80 31.63 -26.56
N THR A 66 30.58 30.84 -25.51
CA THR A 66 29.34 30.06 -25.33
C THR A 66 28.13 30.96 -25.07
N ILE A 67 28.28 32.01 -24.27
CA ILE A 67 27.22 32.99 -23.98
C ILE A 67 26.78 33.71 -25.26
N ASP A 68 27.70 34.25 -26.05
CA ASP A 68 27.33 34.97 -27.29
C ASP A 68 26.73 34.04 -28.36
N ALA A 69 27.25 32.81 -28.49
CA ALA A 69 26.64 31.79 -29.36
C ALA A 69 25.19 31.44 -28.91
N SER A 70 24.95 31.34 -27.61
CA SER A 70 23.60 31.11 -27.06
C SER A 70 22.67 32.30 -27.32
N ARG A 71 23.18 33.53 -27.18
CA ARG A 71 22.43 34.77 -27.39
C ARG A 71 22.02 34.95 -28.84
N SER A 72 22.95 34.70 -29.78
CA SER A 72 22.68 34.77 -31.22
C SER A 72 21.57 33.79 -31.64
N ARG A 73 21.68 32.53 -31.22
CA ARG A 73 20.64 31.51 -31.48
C ARG A 73 19.30 31.86 -30.84
N PHE A 74 19.30 32.44 -29.64
CA PHE A 74 18.06 32.87 -28.99
C PHE A 74 17.38 34.03 -29.72
N SER A 75 18.14 35.00 -30.26
CA SER A 75 17.56 36.04 -31.13
C SER A 75 16.98 35.47 -32.43
N GLU A 76 17.66 34.53 -33.06
CA GLU A 76 17.25 33.87 -34.32
C GLU A 76 15.95 33.04 -34.13
N ILE A 77 15.86 32.28 -33.04
CA ILE A 77 14.63 31.58 -32.63
C ILE A 77 13.51 32.59 -32.38
N ARG A 78 13.78 33.70 -31.66
CA ARG A 78 12.78 34.72 -31.36
C ARG A 78 12.22 35.39 -32.62
N SER A 79 13.05 35.73 -33.61
CA SER A 79 12.57 36.25 -34.90
C SER A 79 11.73 35.22 -35.64
N THR A 80 12.19 33.97 -35.72
CA THR A 80 11.52 32.90 -36.48
C THR A 80 10.16 32.54 -35.88
N SER A 81 10.06 32.40 -34.55
CA SER A 81 8.78 32.19 -33.88
C SER A 81 7.80 33.35 -34.07
N SER A 82 8.26 34.60 -34.15
CA SER A 82 7.38 35.75 -34.35
C SER A 82 6.71 35.75 -35.74
N ALA A 83 7.43 35.32 -36.78
CA ALA A 83 6.89 35.19 -38.13
C ALA A 83 5.80 34.10 -38.20
N HIS A 84 6.07 32.91 -37.65
CA HIS A 84 5.10 31.81 -37.62
C HIS A 84 3.88 32.11 -36.74
N PHE A 85 4.03 32.88 -35.67
CA PHE A 85 2.91 33.31 -34.83
C PHE A 85 1.95 34.23 -35.59
N ASN A 86 2.49 35.21 -36.32
CA ASN A 86 1.68 36.11 -37.16
C ASN A 86 0.96 35.33 -38.29
N GLN A 87 1.68 34.45 -38.99
CA GLN A 87 1.11 33.55 -40.01
C GLN A 87 -0.06 32.69 -39.46
N THR A 88 0.05 32.25 -38.21
CA THR A 88 -1.00 31.48 -37.52
C THR A 88 -2.22 32.37 -37.19
N ILE A 89 -2.00 33.60 -36.73
CA ILE A 89 -3.07 34.57 -36.46
C ILE A 89 -3.86 34.93 -37.72
N ASP A 90 -3.19 35.11 -38.86
CA ASP A 90 -3.86 35.44 -40.11
C ASP A 90 -4.68 34.25 -40.64
N SER A 91 -4.13 33.04 -40.57
CA SER A 91 -4.86 31.80 -40.89
C SER A 91 -6.14 31.62 -40.03
N LEU A 92 -6.14 32.09 -38.78
CA LEU A 92 -7.31 32.07 -37.90
C LEU A 92 -8.39 33.10 -38.29
N LYS A 93 -8.01 34.23 -38.90
CA LYS A 93 -8.96 35.23 -39.44
C LYS A 93 -9.70 34.66 -40.65
N ASP A 94 -8.99 33.96 -41.53
CA ASP A 94 -9.59 33.33 -42.71
C ASP A 94 -10.52 32.18 -42.34
N ALA A 95 -10.13 31.34 -41.37
CA ALA A 95 -11.03 30.32 -40.81
C ALA A 95 -12.32 30.94 -40.23
N LYS A 96 -12.22 32.10 -39.55
CA LYS A 96 -13.37 32.82 -39.00
C LYS A 96 -14.31 33.36 -40.10
N SER A 97 -13.77 33.87 -41.20
CA SER A 97 -14.59 34.42 -42.30
C SER A 97 -15.37 33.30 -43.01
N LEU A 98 -14.74 32.15 -43.24
CA LEU A 98 -15.39 30.95 -43.80
C LEU A 98 -16.55 30.45 -42.91
N ILE A 99 -16.35 30.38 -41.59
CA ILE A 99 -17.40 29.99 -40.64
C ILE A 99 -18.61 30.93 -40.74
N GLY A 100 -18.39 32.25 -40.81
CA GLY A 100 -19.46 33.23 -40.90
C GLY A 100 -20.34 33.09 -42.16
N VAL A 101 -19.76 32.67 -43.29
CA VAL A 101 -20.52 32.43 -44.54
C VAL A 101 -21.46 31.22 -44.39
N TYR A 102 -20.98 30.12 -43.81
CA TYR A 102 -21.82 28.94 -43.54
C TYR A 102 -22.89 29.23 -42.48
N GLU A 103 -22.56 30.02 -41.47
CA GLU A 103 -23.49 30.47 -40.42
C GLU A 103 -24.66 31.28 -41.02
N SER A 104 -24.39 32.27 -41.88
CA SER A 104 -25.46 33.03 -42.56
C SER A 104 -26.34 32.15 -43.45
N MET A 105 -25.75 31.24 -44.22
CA MET A 105 -26.50 30.35 -45.10
C MET A 105 -27.42 29.39 -44.31
N ALA A 106 -26.97 28.92 -43.15
CA ALA A 106 -27.78 28.11 -42.26
C ALA A 106 -28.96 28.90 -41.66
N PHE A 107 -28.73 30.14 -41.21
CA PHE A 107 -29.79 30.99 -40.68
C PHE A 107 -30.84 31.37 -41.73
N ASP A 108 -30.46 31.64 -42.97
CA ASP A 108 -31.41 31.90 -44.05
C ASP A 108 -32.30 30.68 -44.35
N LYS A 109 -31.73 29.46 -44.34
CA LYS A 109 -32.51 28.22 -44.49
C LYS A 109 -33.43 27.94 -43.31
N VAL A 110 -33.04 28.28 -42.08
CA VAL A 110 -33.93 28.24 -40.91
C VAL A 110 -35.07 29.25 -41.04
N LYS A 111 -34.79 30.47 -41.50
CA LYS A 111 -35.78 31.53 -41.73
C LYS A 111 -36.80 31.17 -42.82
N GLU A 112 -36.34 30.56 -43.91
CA GLU A 112 -37.20 29.99 -44.96
C GLU A 112 -38.08 28.86 -44.41
N GLY A 113 -37.51 27.95 -43.60
CA GLY A 113 -38.26 26.90 -42.90
C GLY A 113 -39.32 27.43 -41.94
N ILE A 114 -39.05 28.54 -41.23
CA ILE A 114 -40.03 29.21 -40.36
C ILE A 114 -41.18 29.82 -41.18
N ASN A 115 -40.88 30.41 -42.35
CA ASN A 115 -41.91 30.94 -43.26
C ASN A 115 -42.81 29.82 -43.80
N ILE A 116 -42.23 28.67 -44.17
CA ILE A 116 -42.97 27.47 -44.58
C ILE A 116 -43.81 26.92 -43.42
N ALA A 117 -43.28 26.89 -42.19
CA ALA A 117 -44.02 26.48 -41.00
C ALA A 117 -45.25 27.36 -40.73
N ALA A 118 -45.14 28.68 -40.93
CA ALA A 118 -46.26 29.62 -40.79
C ALA A 118 -47.37 29.38 -41.83
N SER A 119 -47.02 28.91 -43.03
CA SER A 119 -48.00 28.60 -44.09
C SER A 119 -48.78 27.28 -43.88
N SER A 120 -48.26 26.35 -43.07
CA SER A 120 -48.80 24.99 -42.91
C SER A 120 -48.86 24.53 -41.43
N PRO A 121 -49.50 25.30 -40.52
CA PRO A 121 -49.36 25.12 -39.08
C PRO A 121 -49.85 23.75 -38.57
N LEU A 122 -50.88 23.15 -39.17
CA LEU A 122 -51.37 21.83 -38.76
C LEU A 122 -50.39 20.70 -39.10
N ILE A 123 -49.82 20.71 -40.30
CA ILE A 123 -48.87 19.68 -40.76
C ILE A 123 -47.55 19.83 -40.00
N THR A 124 -47.03 21.05 -39.89
CA THR A 124 -45.79 21.31 -39.14
C THR A 124 -45.98 21.07 -37.64
N GLY A 125 -47.14 21.39 -37.06
CA GLY A 125 -47.47 21.06 -35.68
C GLY A 125 -47.48 19.56 -35.41
N GLY A 126 -48.16 18.79 -36.27
CA GLY A 126 -48.16 17.31 -36.20
C GLY A 126 -46.76 16.71 -36.34
N ALA A 127 -45.98 17.18 -37.31
CA ALA A 127 -44.60 16.75 -37.51
C ALA A 127 -43.69 17.09 -36.32
N ALA A 128 -43.81 18.30 -35.75
CA ALA A 128 -43.03 18.75 -34.60
C ALA A 128 -43.37 17.97 -33.32
N VAL A 129 -44.65 17.66 -33.09
CA VAL A 129 -45.07 16.81 -31.96
C VAL A 129 -44.60 15.36 -32.16
N GLY A 130 -44.67 14.82 -33.38
CA GLY A 130 -44.18 13.49 -33.72
C GLY A 130 -42.67 13.34 -33.53
N LEU A 131 -41.87 14.26 -34.08
CA LEU A 131 -40.42 14.34 -33.82
C LEU A 131 -40.14 14.55 -32.33
N GLY A 132 -40.89 15.42 -31.66
CA GLY A 132 -40.78 15.64 -30.22
C GLY A 132 -40.92 14.35 -29.42
N PHE A 133 -41.92 13.51 -29.72
CA PHE A 133 -42.15 12.25 -29.01
C PHE A 133 -41.06 11.19 -29.25
N LEU A 134 -40.39 11.24 -30.40
CA LEU A 134 -39.26 10.35 -30.76
C LEU A 134 -37.91 10.83 -30.22
N LEU A 135 -37.66 12.15 -30.25
CA LEU A 135 -36.41 12.78 -29.82
C LEU A 135 -36.34 12.96 -28.30
N LEU A 136 -37.47 13.25 -27.63
CA LEU A 136 -37.50 13.40 -26.18
C LEU A 136 -37.25 12.04 -25.49
N LYS A 137 -36.17 12.00 -24.71
CA LYS A 137 -35.64 10.79 -24.03
C LYS A 137 -36.64 10.08 -23.10
N ARG A 138 -37.67 10.78 -22.60
CA ARG A 138 -38.70 10.22 -21.70
C ARG A 138 -39.82 9.46 -22.44
N PRO A 139 -40.60 10.06 -23.38
CA PRO A 139 -41.65 9.34 -24.11
C PRO A 139 -41.12 8.11 -24.88
N ARG A 140 -39.97 8.23 -25.57
CA ARG A 140 -39.31 7.08 -26.23
C ARG A 140 -39.04 5.91 -25.26
N ARG A 141 -38.57 6.20 -24.03
CA ARG A 141 -38.32 5.19 -22.99
C ARG A 141 -39.62 4.57 -22.45
N LEU A 142 -40.69 5.35 -22.37
CA LEU A 142 -42.01 4.90 -21.91
C LEU A 142 -42.66 3.95 -22.94
N LEU A 143 -42.63 4.30 -24.23
CA LEU A 143 -43.06 3.40 -25.32
C LEU A 143 -42.28 2.09 -25.29
N TYR A 144 -40.95 2.16 -25.24
CA TYR A 144 -40.07 1.00 -25.26
C TYR A 144 -40.41 -0.02 -24.16
N TYR A 145 -40.55 0.41 -22.90
CA TYR A 145 -40.92 -0.53 -21.83
C TYR A 145 -42.39 -0.99 -21.89
N LYS A 146 -43.32 -0.19 -22.44
CA LYS A 146 -44.70 -0.65 -22.64
C LYS A 146 -44.78 -1.72 -23.73
N THR A 147 -44.12 -1.54 -24.88
CA THR A 147 -44.11 -2.55 -25.95
C THR A 147 -43.40 -3.82 -25.52
N LEU A 148 -42.21 -3.73 -24.91
CA LEU A 148 -41.51 -4.91 -24.36
C LEU A 148 -42.29 -5.63 -23.24
N ARG A 149 -43.20 -4.95 -22.53
CA ARG A 149 -44.10 -5.61 -21.57
C ARG A 149 -45.26 -6.32 -22.25
N LEU A 150 -45.75 -5.83 -23.38
CA LEU A 150 -46.79 -6.49 -24.19
C LEU A 150 -46.26 -7.72 -24.95
N PHE A 151 -44.96 -7.77 -25.25
CA PHE A 151 -44.30 -8.92 -25.89
C PHE A 151 -43.77 -9.99 -24.90
N GLN A 152 -43.98 -9.83 -23.59
CA GLN A 152 -43.67 -10.87 -22.59
C GLN A 152 -44.95 -11.64 -22.26
N SER A 153 -45.02 -12.92 -22.61
CA SER A 153 -46.15 -13.77 -22.22
C SER A 153 -46.17 -13.98 -20.70
N GLU A 154 -47.35 -14.02 -20.11
CA GLU A 154 -47.51 -14.17 -18.66
C GLU A 154 -46.93 -15.51 -18.17
N GLU A 155 -47.09 -16.58 -18.96
CA GLU A 155 -46.47 -17.89 -18.78
C GLU A 155 -44.93 -17.83 -18.67
N SER A 156 -44.27 -16.98 -19.46
CA SER A 156 -42.81 -16.78 -19.39
C SER A 156 -42.36 -16.07 -18.12
N MET A 157 -43.23 -15.24 -17.51
CA MET A 157 -42.95 -14.62 -16.22
C MET A 157 -43.28 -15.57 -15.05
N ILE A 158 -44.34 -16.37 -15.15
CA ILE A 158 -44.72 -17.36 -14.13
C ILE A 158 -43.67 -18.47 -14.04
N SER A 159 -43.27 -19.08 -15.15
CA SER A 159 -42.20 -20.10 -15.18
C SER A 159 -40.85 -19.56 -14.69
N LYS A 160 -40.55 -18.27 -14.95
CA LYS A 160 -39.38 -17.56 -14.41
C LYS A 160 -39.51 -17.21 -12.91
N ALA A 161 -40.72 -17.11 -12.37
CA ALA A 161 -40.96 -16.99 -10.94
C ALA A 161 -40.81 -18.37 -10.26
N ASP A 162 -41.39 -19.44 -10.83
CA ASP A 162 -41.31 -20.80 -10.28
C ASP A 162 -39.88 -21.33 -10.19
N THR A 163 -39.07 -21.09 -11.24
CA THR A 163 -37.64 -21.44 -11.24
C THR A 163 -36.89 -20.72 -10.12
N ARG A 164 -37.09 -19.40 -9.98
CA ARG A 164 -36.52 -18.60 -8.89
C ARG A 164 -37.01 -19.04 -7.50
N VAL A 165 -38.27 -19.44 -7.35
CA VAL A 165 -38.80 -19.96 -6.08
C VAL A 165 -38.17 -21.32 -5.74
N LYS A 166 -37.88 -22.17 -6.74
CA LYS A 166 -37.15 -23.44 -6.54
C LYS A 166 -35.69 -23.19 -6.17
N GLU A 167 -35.00 -22.27 -6.84
CA GLU A 167 -33.64 -21.82 -6.50
C GLU A 167 -33.57 -21.26 -5.07
N LEU A 168 -34.51 -20.37 -4.70
CA LEU A 168 -34.59 -19.79 -3.37
C LEU A 168 -34.86 -20.84 -2.30
N ARG A 169 -35.78 -21.79 -2.52
CA ARG A 169 -36.00 -22.93 -1.61
C ARG A 169 -34.71 -23.74 -1.41
N GLN A 170 -34.05 -24.13 -2.50
CA GLN A 170 -32.78 -24.86 -2.41
C GLN A 170 -31.68 -24.05 -1.66
N SER A 171 -31.65 -22.72 -1.80
CA SER A 171 -30.74 -21.88 -1.04
C SER A 171 -31.06 -21.83 0.46
N ILE A 172 -32.34 -21.83 0.82
CA ILE A 172 -32.81 -21.87 2.22
C ILE A 172 -32.52 -23.24 2.85
N ASP A 173 -32.74 -24.34 2.12
CA ASP A 173 -32.45 -25.69 2.60
C ASP A 173 -30.95 -25.89 2.86
N ARG A 174 -30.08 -25.36 1.98
CA ARG A 174 -28.62 -25.32 2.21
C ARG A 174 -28.25 -24.46 3.41
N LEU A 175 -28.77 -23.24 3.49
CA LEU A 175 -28.51 -22.32 4.60
C LEU A 175 -28.93 -22.93 5.94
N LYS A 176 -30.06 -23.65 5.98
CA LYS A 176 -30.54 -24.35 7.18
C LYS A 176 -29.63 -25.50 7.60
N ALA A 177 -29.12 -26.29 6.66
CA ALA A 177 -28.15 -27.35 6.95
C ALA A 177 -26.80 -26.79 7.43
N GLU A 178 -26.35 -25.67 6.84
CA GLU A 178 -25.14 -24.97 7.27
C GLU A 178 -25.30 -24.30 8.63
N SER A 179 -26.44 -23.65 8.91
CA SER A 179 -26.71 -23.03 10.22
C SER A 179 -26.79 -24.07 11.33
N GLU A 180 -27.49 -25.19 11.12
CA GLU A 180 -27.62 -26.27 12.10
C GLU A 180 -26.27 -26.99 12.36
N LYS A 181 -25.37 -27.01 11.37
CA LYS A 181 -23.98 -27.47 11.54
C LYS A 181 -23.14 -26.47 12.35
N LEU A 182 -23.24 -25.18 12.03
CA LEU A 182 -22.49 -24.12 12.71
C LEU A 182 -22.95 -23.93 14.16
N GLU A 183 -24.26 -24.03 14.42
CA GLU A 183 -24.86 -23.98 15.76
C GLU A 183 -24.31 -25.10 16.65
N ARG A 184 -24.36 -26.37 16.19
CA ARG A 184 -23.75 -27.50 16.90
C ARG A 184 -22.25 -27.28 17.16
N SER A 185 -21.52 -26.77 16.17
CA SER A 185 -20.09 -26.48 16.31
C SER A 185 -19.81 -25.37 17.34
N ALA A 186 -20.68 -24.36 17.43
CA ALA A 186 -20.58 -23.27 18.39
C ALA A 186 -20.87 -23.75 19.82
N SER A 187 -21.94 -24.54 20.02
CA SER A 187 -22.29 -25.08 21.34
C SER A 187 -21.21 -26.03 21.89
N VAL A 188 -20.59 -26.85 21.05
CA VAL A 188 -19.45 -27.69 21.46
C VAL A 188 -18.24 -26.83 21.85
N ALA A 189 -17.90 -25.83 21.03
CA ALA A 189 -16.80 -24.91 21.34
C ALA A 189 -17.04 -24.09 22.62
N GLU A 190 -18.28 -23.68 22.89
CA GLU A 190 -18.67 -23.02 24.14
C GLU A 190 -18.49 -23.95 25.35
N GLU A 191 -18.95 -25.20 25.26
CA GLU A 191 -18.78 -26.16 26.36
C GLU A 191 -17.30 -26.47 26.63
N GLU A 192 -16.48 -26.62 25.58
CA GLU A 192 -15.03 -26.77 25.70
C GLU A 192 -14.35 -25.53 26.30
N LEU A 193 -14.78 -24.32 25.94
CA LEU A 193 -14.31 -23.07 26.54
C LEU A 193 -14.65 -23.02 28.04
N ILE A 194 -15.88 -23.35 28.43
CA ILE A 194 -16.32 -23.38 29.84
C ILE A 194 -15.52 -24.43 30.64
N ARG A 195 -15.32 -25.64 30.07
CA ARG A 195 -14.47 -26.71 30.64
C ARG A 195 -13.00 -26.28 30.75
N GLY A 196 -12.47 -25.56 29.76
CA GLY A 196 -11.11 -25.01 29.78
C GLY A 196 -10.94 -23.91 30.84
N ARG A 197 -11.89 -22.96 30.91
CA ARG A 197 -11.91 -21.84 31.85
C ARG A 197 -12.00 -22.31 33.31
N THR A 198 -12.79 -23.35 33.58
CA THR A 198 -12.89 -23.97 34.91
C THR A 198 -11.61 -24.71 35.30
N LYS A 199 -11.01 -25.50 34.40
CA LYS A 199 -9.69 -26.13 34.59
C LYS A 199 -8.58 -25.11 34.87
N LEU A 200 -8.49 -24.04 34.07
CA LEU A 200 -7.52 -22.95 34.27
C LEU A 200 -7.71 -22.24 35.62
N ARG A 201 -8.96 -22.03 36.05
CA ARG A 201 -9.26 -21.44 37.36
C ARG A 201 -8.83 -22.36 38.52
N GLN A 202 -9.03 -23.67 38.39
CA GLN A 202 -8.59 -24.65 39.39
C GLN A 202 -7.06 -24.74 39.46
N ALA A 203 -6.39 -24.83 38.32
CA ALA A 203 -4.93 -24.82 38.23
C ALA A 203 -4.34 -23.53 38.82
N GLY A 204 -4.91 -22.36 38.49
CA GLY A 204 -4.53 -21.08 39.07
C GLY A 204 -4.63 -21.08 40.61
N LYS A 205 -5.70 -21.64 41.18
CA LYS A 205 -5.85 -21.75 42.64
C LYS A 205 -4.81 -22.67 43.29
N GLN A 206 -4.49 -23.79 42.64
CA GLN A 206 -3.40 -24.69 43.08
C GLN A 206 -2.05 -23.95 43.05
N ILE A 207 -1.73 -23.25 41.95
CA ILE A 207 -0.50 -22.45 41.85
C ILE A 207 -0.47 -21.35 42.91
N ARG A 208 -1.60 -20.66 43.17
CA ARG A 208 -1.73 -19.64 44.23
C ARG A 208 -1.47 -20.22 45.63
N SER A 209 -1.85 -21.47 45.88
CA SER A 209 -1.50 -22.19 47.12
C SER A 209 -0.01 -22.51 47.21
N VAL A 210 0.61 -22.96 46.11
CA VAL A 210 2.06 -23.24 46.05
C VAL A 210 2.89 -21.95 46.20
N ILE A 211 2.43 -20.81 45.67
CA ILE A 211 3.03 -19.49 45.92
C ILE A 211 3.01 -19.15 47.41
N GLN A 212 1.93 -19.47 48.13
CA GLN A 212 1.83 -19.23 49.57
C GLN A 212 2.72 -20.17 50.39
N SER A 213 2.86 -21.45 50.02
CA SER A 213 3.80 -22.37 50.69
C SER A 213 5.26 -22.00 50.41
N ALA A 214 5.61 -21.68 49.16
CA ALA A 214 6.94 -21.18 48.79
C ALA A 214 7.29 -19.87 49.53
N TYR A 215 6.33 -18.95 49.71
CA TYR A 215 6.53 -17.74 50.52
C TYR A 215 6.75 -18.03 52.01
N LYS A 216 6.07 -19.03 52.59
CA LYS A 216 6.34 -19.48 53.96
C LYS A 216 7.74 -20.07 54.09
N ILE A 217 8.17 -20.90 53.15
CA ILE A 217 9.52 -21.49 53.10
C ILE A 217 10.59 -20.39 52.94
N GLU A 218 10.40 -19.43 52.04
CA GLU A 218 11.27 -18.25 51.87
C GLU A 218 11.42 -17.46 53.19
N ARG A 219 10.32 -17.27 53.93
CA ARG A 219 10.34 -16.57 55.24
C ARG A 219 10.98 -17.38 56.35
N GLN A 220 10.75 -18.69 56.42
CA GLN A 220 11.38 -19.58 57.40
C GLN A 220 12.89 -19.69 57.15
N ALA A 221 13.30 -19.82 55.89
CA ALA A 221 14.71 -19.82 55.50
C ALA A 221 15.38 -18.46 55.75
N ALA A 222 14.70 -17.33 55.49
CA ALA A 222 15.23 -16.02 55.87
C ALA A 222 15.46 -15.91 57.39
N GLY A 223 14.44 -16.20 58.21
CA GLY A 223 14.58 -16.15 59.67
C GLY A 223 15.65 -17.10 60.23
N LEU A 224 15.79 -18.30 59.66
CA LEU A 224 16.85 -19.24 60.05
C LEU A 224 18.25 -18.76 59.62
N LYS A 225 18.38 -18.08 58.48
CA LYS A 225 19.63 -17.44 58.07
C LYS A 225 20.01 -16.31 59.04
N ASP A 226 19.01 -15.55 59.48
CA ASP A 226 19.21 -14.41 60.38
C ASP A 226 19.64 -14.89 61.77
N THR A 227 19.00 -15.91 62.37
CA THR A 227 19.44 -16.49 63.66
C THR A 227 20.77 -17.23 63.58
N LEU A 228 21.07 -17.90 62.46
CA LEU A 228 22.43 -18.41 62.20
C LEU A 228 23.46 -17.28 62.06
N GLY A 229 23.01 -16.05 61.80
CA GLY A 229 23.80 -14.81 61.71
C GLY A 229 24.53 -14.44 62.99
N ASP A 230 23.94 -14.77 64.14
CA ASP A 230 24.47 -14.43 65.48
C ASP A 230 25.60 -15.37 65.94
N LEU A 231 25.68 -16.60 65.39
CA LEU A 231 26.65 -17.61 65.79
C LEU A 231 27.97 -17.48 64.99
N PRO A 232 29.13 -17.17 65.61
CA PRO A 232 30.41 -17.00 64.89
C PRO A 232 31.06 -18.30 64.40
N SER A 233 30.40 -19.45 64.55
CA SER A 233 30.95 -20.77 64.24
C SER A 233 31.08 -21.05 62.73
N ARG A 234 32.15 -21.76 62.33
CA ARG A 234 32.42 -22.15 60.93
C ARG A 234 31.25 -22.94 60.30
N GLU A 235 30.65 -23.85 61.06
CA GLU A 235 29.49 -24.65 60.63
C GLU A 235 28.25 -23.77 60.40
N ALA A 236 27.98 -22.82 61.29
CA ALA A 236 26.91 -21.85 61.11
C ALA A 236 27.10 -21.07 59.80
N SER A 237 28.34 -20.68 59.45
CA SER A 237 28.62 -20.04 58.16
C SER A 237 28.32 -20.94 56.94
N GLN A 238 28.52 -22.26 57.04
CA GLN A 238 28.13 -23.20 55.98
C GLN A 238 26.60 -23.28 55.87
N PHE A 239 25.89 -23.44 56.98
CA PHE A 239 24.42 -23.46 56.99
C PHE A 239 23.81 -22.13 56.51
N ARG A 240 24.37 -20.96 56.88
CA ARG A 240 23.96 -19.64 56.35
C ARG A 240 23.96 -19.63 54.82
N SER A 241 24.98 -20.22 54.18
CA SER A 241 25.09 -20.27 52.71
C SER A 241 24.05 -21.20 52.09
N GLN A 242 23.85 -22.40 52.65
CA GLN A 242 22.85 -23.37 52.19
C GLN A 242 21.42 -22.82 52.32
N VAL A 243 21.10 -22.24 53.48
CA VAL A 243 19.79 -21.64 53.76
C VAL A 243 19.56 -20.39 52.90
N SER A 244 20.58 -19.56 52.67
CA SER A 244 20.49 -18.41 51.75
C SER A 244 20.25 -18.86 50.30
N ASN A 245 20.87 -19.96 49.86
CA ASN A 245 20.63 -20.54 48.54
C ASN A 245 19.19 -21.07 48.42
N LEU A 246 18.71 -21.83 49.42
CA LEU A 246 17.35 -22.35 49.48
C LEU A 246 16.29 -21.23 49.47
N ALA A 247 16.48 -20.17 50.26
CA ALA A 247 15.62 -18.98 50.24
C ALA A 247 15.60 -18.31 48.86
N SER A 248 16.77 -18.21 48.20
CA SER A 248 16.86 -17.64 46.84
C SER A 248 16.16 -18.50 45.78
N GLN A 249 16.22 -19.83 45.92
CA GLN A 249 15.53 -20.77 45.04
C GLN A 249 14.01 -20.69 45.24
N ALA A 250 13.52 -20.78 46.48
CA ALA A 250 12.09 -20.63 46.80
C ALA A 250 11.53 -19.30 46.24
N LYS A 251 12.28 -18.20 46.38
CA LYS A 251 11.92 -16.89 45.81
C LYS A 251 11.89 -16.87 44.28
N ARG A 252 12.81 -17.58 43.60
CA ARG A 252 12.82 -17.74 42.14
C ARG A 252 11.60 -18.52 41.66
N GLU A 253 11.34 -19.70 42.22
CA GLU A 253 10.18 -20.53 41.87
C GLU A 253 8.86 -19.79 42.09
N ARG A 254 8.70 -19.18 43.27
CA ARG A 254 7.54 -18.33 43.62
C ARG A 254 7.30 -17.22 42.58
N ASN A 255 8.37 -16.60 42.08
CA ASN A 255 8.28 -15.55 41.06
C ASN A 255 7.97 -16.08 39.65
N VAL A 256 8.36 -17.32 39.31
CA VAL A 256 7.93 -17.99 38.06
C VAL A 256 6.44 -18.31 38.15
N LEU A 257 6.01 -18.98 39.23
CA LEU A 257 4.60 -19.33 39.46
C LEU A 257 3.69 -18.09 39.48
N ALA A 258 4.15 -16.96 40.06
CA ALA A 258 3.41 -15.70 40.06
C ALA A 258 3.19 -15.14 38.64
N LYS A 259 4.14 -15.31 37.71
CA LYS A 259 3.96 -14.94 36.30
C LYS A 259 2.90 -15.79 35.63
N GLU A 260 2.87 -17.10 35.90
CA GLU A 260 1.85 -17.99 35.32
C GLU A 260 0.43 -17.67 35.84
N VAL A 261 0.28 -17.35 37.13
CA VAL A 261 -1.00 -16.84 37.68
C VAL A 261 -1.39 -15.51 37.05
N SER A 262 -0.45 -14.60 36.81
CA SER A 262 -0.71 -13.36 36.08
C SER A 262 -1.17 -13.62 34.65
N LYS A 263 -0.57 -14.56 33.90
CA LYS A 263 -1.07 -14.95 32.58
C LYS A 263 -2.52 -15.45 32.64
N ILE A 264 -2.86 -16.31 33.61
CA ILE A 264 -4.25 -16.80 33.78
C ILE A 264 -5.20 -15.62 34.06
N SER A 265 -4.82 -14.70 34.94
CA SER A 265 -5.60 -13.49 35.24
C SER A 265 -5.80 -12.58 34.03
N ASN A 266 -4.79 -12.45 33.16
CA ASN A 266 -4.86 -11.61 31.95
C ASN A 266 -5.86 -12.15 30.91
N HIS A 267 -6.22 -13.44 30.95
CA HIS A 267 -7.31 -14.03 30.15
C HIS A 267 -8.70 -13.81 30.79
N GLY A 268 -8.83 -12.87 31.73
CA GLY A 268 -10.08 -12.57 32.43
C GLY A 268 -10.57 -13.71 33.33
N ILE A 269 -9.67 -14.56 33.85
CA ILE A 269 -9.99 -15.67 34.75
C ILE A 269 -9.61 -15.28 36.18
N ALA A 270 -10.62 -15.04 37.04
CA ALA A 270 -10.39 -14.69 38.44
C ALA A 270 -9.99 -15.93 39.27
N VAL A 271 -8.76 -15.93 39.78
CA VAL A 271 -8.09 -17.05 40.49
C VAL A 271 -8.28 -17.00 42.01
#